data_AF-A0A8B9A7H9-F1
#
_entry.id   AF-A0A8B9A7H9-F1
#
_cell.length_a   1.000
_cell.length_b   1.000
_cell.length_c   1.000
_cell.angle_alpha   90.00
_cell.angle_beta   90.00
_cell.angle_gamma   90.00
#
_symmetry.space_group_name_H-M   'P 1'
#
loop_
_entity.id
_entity.type
_entity.pdbx_description
1 polymer ?
#
loop_
_entity_poly.entity_id
_entity_poly.type
_entity_poly.pdbx_seq_one_letter_code
_entity_poly.pdbx_strand_id
1 'polypeptide(L)'
;MASCPDPNIVLKTLNFLLSSEVRDRDVIYALAGISSEGSETAWSWLKVNWEHISDRWGHHILLTHFIRDIVTEFFADEKAHEIEEFFLSRTKPSIAGTMKQSIEQVRINAKWRSNIESEQNLEELIMKLAQKTSGTGE
;
A
#
# COMPACT_ATOMS: atom_id res chain seq x y z
N MET A 1 -1.51 5.25 -13.75
CA MET A 1 -2.94 5.47 -13.41
C MET A 1 -3.20 5.16 -11.95
N ALA A 2 -2.78 4.00 -11.43
CA ALA A 2 -2.92 3.68 -10.00
C ALA A 2 -2.11 4.59 -9.06
N SER A 3 -1.04 5.23 -9.54
CA SER A 3 -0.19 6.15 -8.75
C SER A 3 -0.78 7.55 -8.58
N CYS A 4 -2.02 7.75 -9.05
CA CYS A 4 -2.67 9.04 -9.00
C CYS A 4 -3.29 9.24 -7.62
N PRO A 5 -3.10 10.40 -6.96
CA PRO A 5 -3.72 10.67 -5.67
C PRO A 5 -5.24 10.93 -5.77
N ASP A 6 -5.79 11.15 -6.98
CA ASP A 6 -7.22 11.40 -7.17
C ASP A 6 -8.04 10.13 -6.85
N PRO A 7 -8.90 10.16 -5.81
CA PRO A 7 -9.70 9.01 -5.41
C PRO A 7 -10.57 8.45 -6.54
N ASN A 8 -11.09 9.30 -7.43
CA ASN A 8 -11.92 8.85 -8.55
C ASN A 8 -11.12 8.04 -9.56
N ILE A 9 -9.87 8.44 -9.82
CA ILE A 9 -8.98 7.73 -10.74
C ILE A 9 -8.54 6.40 -10.11
N VAL A 10 -8.22 6.38 -8.82
CA VAL A 10 -7.90 5.15 -8.07
C VAL A 10 -9.08 4.17 -8.13
N LEU A 11 -10.29 4.60 -7.76
CA LEU A 11 -11.49 3.76 -7.79
C LEU A 11 -11.81 3.25 -9.20
N LYS A 12 -11.75 4.11 -10.22
CA LYS A 12 -11.96 3.70 -11.60
C LYS A 12 -10.95 2.64 -12.04
N THR A 13 -9.69 2.81 -11.65
CA THR A 13 -8.62 1.85 -11.94
C THR A 13 -8.90 0.51 -11.24
N LEU A 14 -9.16 0.52 -9.93
CA LEU A 14 -9.41 -0.69 -9.15
C LEU A 14 -10.67 -1.45 -9.61
N ASN A 15 -11.75 -0.74 -9.92
CA ASN A 15 -12.96 -1.35 -10.48
C ASN A 15 -12.70 -1.96 -11.87
N PHE A 16 -11.86 -1.34 -12.68
CA PHE A 16 -11.46 -1.91 -13.97
C PHE A 16 -10.69 -3.23 -13.80
N LEU A 17 -9.90 -3.39 -12.73
CA LEU A 17 -9.20 -4.65 -12.43
C LEU A 17 -10.14 -5.82 -12.16
N LEU A 18 -11.36 -5.56 -11.66
CA LEU A 18 -12.37 -6.59 -11.44
C LEU A 18 -13.16 -6.94 -12.71
N SER A 19 -13.03 -6.15 -13.78
CA SER A 19 -13.73 -6.43 -15.03
C SER A 19 -13.14 -7.67 -15.75
N SER A 20 -13.87 -8.19 -16.73
CA SER A 20 -13.39 -9.25 -17.62
C SER A 20 -12.35 -8.77 -18.64
N GLU A 21 -12.20 -7.45 -18.80
CA GLU A 21 -11.28 -6.84 -19.77
C GLU A 21 -9.81 -6.89 -19.30
N VAL A 22 -9.58 -7.08 -18.00
CA VAL A 22 -8.24 -7.17 -17.41
C VAL A 22 -7.91 -8.63 -17.12
N ARG A 23 -6.83 -9.12 -17.72
CA ARG A 23 -6.31 -10.46 -17.42
C ARG A 23 -5.69 -10.48 -16.02
N ASP A 24 -5.84 -11.58 -15.31
CA ASP A 24 -5.35 -11.73 -13.93
C ASP A 24 -3.86 -11.38 -13.76
N ARG A 25 -3.02 -11.67 -14.75
CA ARG A 25 -1.59 -11.31 -14.73
C ARG A 25 -1.33 -9.81 -14.79
N ASP A 26 -2.22 -9.05 -15.45
CA ASP A 26 -2.07 -7.63 -15.66
C ASP A 26 -2.51 -6.84 -14.40
N VAL A 27 -3.33 -7.46 -13.53
CA VAL A 27 -3.77 -6.89 -12.24
C VAL A 27 -2.58 -6.53 -11.34
N ILE A 28 -1.55 -7.39 -11.32
CA ILE A 28 -0.35 -7.20 -10.45
C ILE A 28 0.31 -5.85 -10.70
N TYR A 29 0.43 -5.44 -11.97
CA TYR A 29 1.10 -4.19 -12.32
C TYR A 29 0.30 -2.95 -11.91
N ALA A 30 -1.03 -3.04 -11.93
CA ALA A 30 -1.87 -1.96 -11.47
C ALA A 30 -1.83 -1.82 -9.95
N LEU A 31 -1.86 -2.94 -9.21
CA LEU A 31 -1.73 -2.95 -7.75
C LEU A 31 -0.39 -2.38 -7.29
N ALA A 32 0.71 -2.82 -7.89
CA ALA A 32 2.05 -2.33 -7.58
C ALA A 32 2.25 -0.83 -7.89
N GLY A 33 1.32 -0.21 -8.63
CA GLY A 33 1.34 1.21 -8.93
C GLY A 33 0.57 2.07 -7.95
N ILE A 34 -0.12 1.52 -6.95
CA ILE A 34 -0.88 2.28 -5.95
C ILE A 34 0.09 3.12 -5.14
N SER A 35 -0.18 4.42 -5.01
CA SER A 35 0.66 5.30 -4.19
C SER A 35 0.16 5.40 -2.76
N SER A 36 1.04 5.86 -1.87
CA SER A 36 0.69 6.18 -0.48
C SER A 36 -0.52 7.12 -0.36
N GLU A 37 -0.66 8.08 -1.28
CA GLU A 37 -1.78 9.02 -1.31
C GLU A 37 -3.09 8.35 -1.76
N GLY A 38 -3.01 7.32 -2.61
CA GLY A 38 -4.16 6.52 -3.04
C GLY A 38 -4.54 5.39 -2.09
N SER A 39 -3.69 5.08 -1.10
CA SER A 39 -3.80 3.90 -0.23
C SER A 39 -5.10 3.84 0.57
N GLU A 40 -5.59 4.95 1.14
CA GLU A 40 -6.86 4.98 1.89
C GLU A 40 -8.06 4.70 0.99
N THR A 41 -8.03 5.19 -0.26
CA THR A 41 -9.07 4.89 -1.25
C THR A 41 -9.02 3.42 -1.64
N ALA A 42 -7.83 2.90 -1.91
CA ALA A 42 -7.63 1.49 -2.25
C ALA A 42 -8.02 0.55 -1.11
N TRP A 43 -7.72 0.92 0.13
CA TRP A 43 -8.09 0.16 1.32
C TRP A 43 -9.60 0.14 1.54
N SER A 44 -10.26 1.30 1.46
CA SER A 44 -11.72 1.38 1.55
C SER A 44 -12.39 0.53 0.47
N TRP A 45 -11.86 0.59 -0.75
CA TRP A 45 -12.32 -0.24 -1.86
C TRP A 45 -12.09 -1.74 -1.61
N LEU A 46 -10.92 -2.13 -1.09
CA LEU A 46 -10.58 -3.51 -0.79
C LEU A 46 -11.55 -4.10 0.24
N LYS A 47 -11.85 -3.33 1.31
CA LYS A 47 -12.81 -3.77 2.34
C LYS A 47 -14.20 -4.06 1.77
N VAL A 48 -14.68 -3.18 0.90
CA VAL A 48 -16.01 -3.33 0.25
C VAL A 48 -16.05 -4.53 -0.70
N ASN A 49 -14.96 -4.78 -1.43
CA ASN A 49 -14.91 -5.81 -2.47
C ASN A 49 -14.27 -7.13 -2.00
N TRP A 50 -13.93 -7.25 -0.71
CA TRP A 50 -13.12 -8.34 -0.21
C TRP A 50 -13.70 -9.72 -0.54
N GLU A 51 -15.00 -9.94 -0.31
CA GLU A 51 -15.62 -11.24 -0.60
C GLU A 51 -15.52 -11.59 -2.09
N HIS A 52 -15.78 -10.63 -2.98
CA HIS A 52 -15.66 -10.85 -4.42
C HIS A 52 -14.22 -11.19 -4.85
N ILE A 53 -13.23 -10.46 -4.32
CA ILE A 53 -11.81 -10.69 -4.59
C ILE A 53 -11.36 -12.05 -4.03
N SER A 54 -11.81 -12.37 -2.81
CA SER A 54 -11.51 -13.60 -2.08
C SER A 54 -12.13 -14.84 -2.74
N ASP A 55 -13.30 -14.70 -3.36
CA ASP A 55 -13.95 -15.78 -4.12
C ASP A 55 -13.28 -15.99 -5.47
N ARG A 56 -12.95 -14.90 -6.18
CA ARG A 56 -12.31 -14.98 -7.50
C ARG A 56 -10.87 -15.49 -7.43
N TRP A 57 -10.09 -15.05 -6.44
CA TRP A 57 -8.65 -15.32 -6.36
C TRP A 57 -8.22 -16.02 -5.06
N GLY A 58 -9.13 -16.60 -4.28
CA GLY A 58 -8.86 -17.25 -2.98
C GLY A 58 -7.73 -18.28 -2.96
N HIS A 59 -7.53 -18.97 -4.08
CA HIS A 59 -6.48 -19.97 -4.28
C HIS A 59 -5.32 -19.48 -5.16
N HIS A 60 -5.39 -18.24 -5.64
CA HIS A 60 -4.43 -17.68 -6.57
C HIS A 60 -3.44 -16.77 -5.83
N ILE A 61 -2.17 -16.79 -6.25
CA ILE A 61 -1.12 -15.92 -5.66
C ILE A 61 -1.48 -14.43 -5.74
N LEU A 62 -2.32 -14.04 -6.71
CA LEU A 62 -2.82 -12.67 -6.87
C LEU A 62 -3.51 -12.12 -5.63
N LEU A 63 -4.17 -12.95 -4.81
CA LEU A 63 -4.78 -12.47 -3.56
C LEU A 63 -3.74 -11.87 -2.60
N THR A 64 -2.52 -12.42 -2.60
CA THR A 64 -1.42 -11.89 -1.79
C THR A 64 -0.97 -10.50 -2.25
N HIS A 65 -1.11 -10.18 -3.54
CA HIS A 65 -0.77 -8.88 -4.10
C HIS A 65 -1.74 -7.79 -3.66
N PHE A 66 -3.04 -8.08 -3.59
CA PHE A 66 -4.03 -7.12 -3.04
C PHE A 66 -3.70 -6.73 -1.61
N ILE A 67 -3.24 -7.69 -0.80
CA ILE A 67 -2.83 -7.44 0.57
C ILE A 67 -1.54 -6.65 0.58
N ARG A 68 -0.47 -7.19 -0.01
CA ARG A 68 0.86 -6.58 0.02
C ARG A 68 0.82 -5.16 -0.52
N ASP A 69 0.36 -4.98 -1.75
CA ASP A 69 0.50 -3.72 -2.49
C ASP A 69 -0.44 -2.60 -2.00
N ILE A 70 -1.51 -2.92 -1.24
CA ILE A 70 -2.39 -1.92 -0.63
C ILE A 70 -1.98 -1.66 0.83
N VAL A 71 -1.67 -2.71 1.60
CA VAL A 71 -1.39 -2.60 3.04
C VAL A 71 -0.02 -1.96 3.29
N THR A 72 1.02 -2.27 2.50
CA THR A 72 2.37 -1.77 2.80
C THR A 72 2.56 -0.28 2.50
N GLU A 73 1.57 0.38 1.90
CA GLU A 73 1.58 1.82 1.62
C GLU A 73 1.26 2.69 2.84
N PHE A 74 0.89 2.08 3.98
CA PHE A 74 0.60 2.80 5.22
C PHE A 74 1.85 3.01 6.09
N PHE A 75 1.82 4.12 6.84
CA PHE A 75 2.90 4.59 7.72
C PHE A 75 2.33 5.06 9.07
N ALA A 76 1.29 4.40 9.56
CA ALA A 76 0.62 4.70 10.82
C ALA A 76 0.34 3.41 11.60
N ASP A 77 0.60 3.40 12.90
CA ASP A 77 0.43 2.21 13.74
C ASP A 77 -1.06 1.88 13.96
N GLU A 78 -1.91 2.91 13.99
CA GLU A 78 -3.36 2.76 14.05
C GLU A 78 -3.91 2.00 12.82
N LYS A 79 -3.28 2.19 11.65
CA LYS A 79 -3.64 1.45 10.44
C LYS A 79 -3.26 -0.03 10.53
N ALA A 80 -2.13 -0.35 11.15
CA ALA A 80 -1.77 -1.75 11.40
C ALA A 80 -2.84 -2.45 12.24
N HIS A 81 -3.35 -1.79 13.30
CA HIS A 81 -4.44 -2.31 14.13
C HIS A 81 -5.75 -2.47 13.35
N GLU A 82 -6.16 -1.46 12.57
CA GLU A 82 -7.37 -1.56 11.74
C GLU A 82 -7.29 -2.73 10.74
N ILE A 83 -6.12 -2.94 10.12
CA ILE A 83 -5.90 -4.02 9.17
C ILE A 83 -5.94 -5.38 9.87
N GLU A 84 -5.30 -5.50 11.04
CA GLU A 84 -5.39 -6.70 11.88
C GLU A 84 -6.84 -7.04 12.19
N GLU A 85 -7.61 -6.09 12.73
CA GLU A 85 -9.02 -6.26 13.06
C GLU A 85 -9.87 -6.69 11.87
N PHE A 86 -9.68 -6.04 10.71
CA PHE A 86 -10.41 -6.39 9.49
C PHE A 86 -10.17 -7.84 9.07
N PHE A 87 -8.93 -8.33 9.21
CA PHE A 87 -8.53 -9.66 8.76
C PHE A 87 -8.60 -10.76 9.82
N LEU A 88 -8.94 -10.46 11.08
CA LEU A 88 -9.08 -11.45 12.16
C LEU A 88 -9.96 -12.65 11.76
N SER A 89 -11.12 -12.41 11.15
CA SER A 89 -12.06 -13.46 10.71
C SER A 89 -11.94 -13.83 9.24
N ARG A 90 -11.06 -13.14 8.48
CA ARG A 90 -10.96 -13.24 7.01
C ARG A 90 -9.65 -13.85 6.53
N THR A 91 -8.70 -14.08 7.43
CA THR A 91 -7.40 -14.65 7.09
C THR A 91 -7.54 -16.11 6.69
N LYS A 92 -7.07 -16.43 5.48
CA LYS A 92 -6.94 -17.82 4.98
C LYS A 92 -5.48 -18.28 5.12
N PRO A 93 -5.21 -19.60 5.24
CA PRO A 93 -3.84 -20.11 5.29
C PRO A 93 -2.96 -19.64 4.12
N SER A 94 -3.55 -19.45 2.93
CA SER A 94 -2.86 -18.98 1.72
C SER A 94 -2.31 -17.55 1.81
N ILE A 95 -2.85 -16.72 2.71
CA ILE A 95 -2.47 -15.30 2.84
C ILE A 95 -1.89 -14.96 4.22
N ALA A 96 -1.96 -15.87 5.19
CA ALA A 96 -1.56 -15.60 6.58
C ALA A 96 -0.12 -15.08 6.69
N GLY A 97 0.81 -15.66 5.92
CA GLY A 97 2.21 -15.22 5.89
C GLY A 97 2.36 -13.80 5.33
N THR A 98 1.74 -13.52 4.18
CA THR A 98 1.75 -12.19 3.56
C THR A 98 1.09 -11.15 4.45
N MET A 99 -0.03 -11.49 5.10
CA MET A 99 -0.75 -10.61 6.02
C MET A 99 0.17 -10.18 7.17
N LYS A 100 0.79 -11.15 7.86
CA LYS A 100 1.72 -10.89 8.95
C LYS A 100 2.88 -10.00 8.51
N GLN A 101 3.49 -10.29 7.37
CA GLN A 101 4.61 -9.48 6.84
C GLN A 101 4.18 -8.06 6.46
N SER A 102 3.00 -7.91 5.85
CA SER A 102 2.51 -6.59 5.42
C SER A 102 2.19 -5.71 6.62
N ILE A 103 1.56 -6.27 7.66
CA ILE A 103 1.30 -5.55 8.92
C ILE A 103 2.61 -5.15 9.61
N GLU A 104 3.59 -6.06 9.68
CA GLU A 104 4.91 -5.74 10.24
C GLU A 104 5.58 -4.60 9.47
N GLN A 105 5.46 -4.60 8.14
CA GLN A 105 5.99 -3.51 7.32
C GLN A 105 5.32 -2.17 7.64
N VAL A 106 3.99 -2.14 7.86
CA VAL A 106 3.28 -0.91 8.28
C VAL A 106 3.81 -0.39 9.62
N ARG A 107 4.06 -1.27 10.58
CA ARG A 107 4.64 -0.89 11.88
C ARG A 107 6.05 -0.32 11.73
N ILE A 108 6.88 -0.95 10.89
CA ILE A 108 8.22 -0.46 10.55
C ILE A 108 8.14 0.93 9.91
N ASN A 109 7.23 1.12 8.95
CA ASN A 109 6.99 2.39 8.28
C ASN A 109 6.54 3.49 9.27
N ALA A 110 5.63 3.16 10.19
CA ALA A 110 5.16 4.08 11.23
C ALA A 110 6.30 4.51 12.16
N LYS A 111 7.12 3.55 12.60
CA LYS A 111 8.31 3.85 13.41
C LYS A 111 9.31 4.71 12.66
N TRP A 112 9.53 4.43 11.37
CA TRP A 112 10.42 5.21 10.54
C TRP A 112 9.94 6.66 10.40
N ARG A 113 8.64 6.87 10.14
CA ARG A 113 8.02 8.21 10.11
C ARG A 113 8.24 8.94 11.44
N SER A 114 7.91 8.31 12.56
CA SER A 114 8.07 8.92 13.90
C SER A 114 9.52 9.30 14.21
N ASN A 115 10.48 8.44 13.86
CA ASN A 115 11.90 8.75 14.04
C ASN A 115 12.32 10.00 13.25
N ILE A 116 11.91 10.10 11.99
CA ILE A 116 12.22 11.26 11.13
C ILE A 116 11.59 12.54 11.68
N GLU A 117 10.33 12.48 12.12
CA GLU A 117 9.64 13.62 12.71
C GLU A 117 10.30 14.11 14.01
N SER A 118 10.92 13.19 14.77
CA SER A 118 11.63 13.52 16.01
C SER A 118 13.05 14.08 15.81
N GLU A 119 13.59 14.01 14.59
CA GLU A 119 14.98 14.35 14.33
C GLU A 119 15.18 15.87 14.18
N GLN A 120 15.75 16.48 15.21
CA GLN A 120 15.85 17.94 15.36
C GLN A 120 16.73 18.64 14.31
N ASN A 121 17.53 17.91 13.55
CA ASN A 121 18.48 18.47 12.58
C ASN A 121 18.19 18.09 11.12
N LEU A 122 17.05 17.45 10.86
CA LEU A 122 16.77 16.90 9.53
C LEU A 122 16.67 18.00 8.46
N GLU A 123 16.02 19.11 8.80
CA GLU A 123 15.91 20.29 7.92
C GLU A 123 17.29 20.89 7.59
N GLU A 124 18.15 21.02 8.60
CA GLU A 124 19.50 21.58 8.44
C GLU A 124 20.37 20.66 7.56
N LEU A 125 20.27 19.34 7.75
CA LEU A 125 20.96 18.35 6.92
C LEU A 125 20.48 18.38 5.47
N ILE A 126 19.17 18.48 5.23
CA ILE A 126 18.59 18.61 3.89
C ILE A 126 19.11 19.88 3.20
N MET A 127 19.11 21.02 3.90
CA MET A 127 19.64 22.28 3.37
C MET A 127 21.12 22.19 3.02
N LYS A 128 21.95 21.59 3.90
CA LYS A 128 23.39 21.38 3.65
C LYS A 128 23.65 20.49 2.43
N LEU A 129 22.88 19.41 2.28
CA LEU A 129 23.01 18.51 1.13
C LEU A 129 22.60 19.16 -0.18
N ALA A 130 21.50 19.93 -0.18
CA ALA A 130 21.03 20.65 -1.36
C ALA A 130 22.03 21.71 -1.86
N GLN A 131 22.75 22.38 -0.94
CA GLN A 131 23.79 23.35 -1.29
C GLN A 131 25.05 22.68 -1.86
N LYS A 132 25.41 21.49 -1.37
CA LYS A 132 26.58 20.75 -1.84
C LYS A 132 26.43 20.21 -3.25
N THR A 133 25.22 19.83 -3.66
CA THR A 133 24.96 19.33 -5.03
C THR A 133 24.92 20.45 -6.08
N SER A 134 24.60 21.69 -5.70
CA SER A 134 24.71 22.86 -6.59
C SER A 134 26.15 23.34 -6.83
N GLY A 135 27.13 22.86 -6.05
CA GLY A 135 28.52 23.31 -6.11
C GLY A 135 29.51 22.37 -6.84
N THR A 136 29.06 21.24 -7.37
CA THR A 136 29.92 20.23 -8.05
C THR A 136 29.82 20.27 -9.58
N GLY A 137 29.44 21.41 -10.14
CA GLY A 137 29.25 21.61 -11.59
C GLY A 137 30.25 22.54 -12.27
N GLU A 138 31.44 22.76 -11.69
CA GLU A 138 32.56 23.48 -12.33
C GLU A 138 33.77 22.56 -12.54
#